data_AF-A0A9X0F001-F1
#
_entry.id   AF-A0A9X0F001-F1
#
_cell.length_a   1.000
_cell.length_b   1.000
_cell.length_c   1.000
_cell.angle_alpha   90.00
_cell.angle_beta   90.00
_cell.angle_gamma   90.00
#
_symmetry.space_group_name_H-M   'P 1'
#
loop_
_entity.id
_entity.type
_entity.pdbx_description
1 polymer ?
#
loop_
_entity_poly.entity_id
_entity_poly.type
_entity_poly.pdbx_seq_one_letter_code
_entity_poly.pdbx_strand_id
1 'polypeptide(L)'
;MGQYQMLYSTPYLYSSRTLQEMYRGARKEDDITAIQGHMLRHDVYLDRQYRGYYSLSEKIEDDLYGNEHPVSWNELLEDYQLFKDSQGNLSIQPKGWR
;
A
#
# COMPACT_ATOMS: atom_id res chain seq x y z
N MET A 1 16.01 19.61 13.74
CA MET A 1 15.67 18.20 13.42
C MET A 1 14.17 18.13 13.23
N GLY A 2 13.71 17.57 12.12
CA GLY A 2 12.29 17.44 11.83
C GLY A 2 11.63 16.34 12.67
N GLN A 3 10.34 16.48 12.96
CA GLN A 3 9.59 15.49 13.75
C GLN A 3 9.67 14.06 13.16
N TYR A 4 9.73 13.94 11.83
CA TYR A 4 9.86 12.66 11.13
C TYR A 4 11.28 12.08 11.18
N GLN A 5 12.32 12.91 11.31
CA GLN A 5 13.70 12.39 11.40
C GLN A 5 13.92 11.57 12.68
N MET A 6 13.23 11.92 13.76
CA MET A 6 13.30 11.17 15.02
C MET A 6 12.82 9.73 14.85
N LEU A 7 11.89 9.48 13.93
CA LEU A 7 11.41 8.13 13.63
C LEU A 7 12.54 7.19 13.24
N TYR A 8 13.64 7.68 12.67
CA TYR A 8 14.79 6.86 12.31
C TYR A 8 15.65 6.41 13.50
N SER A 9 15.63 7.12 14.62
CA SER A 9 16.51 6.85 15.77
C SER A 9 15.77 6.35 17.01
N THR A 10 14.45 6.54 17.08
CA THR A 10 13.65 6.13 18.24
C THR A 10 13.67 4.59 18.38
N PRO A 11 14.10 4.04 19.53
CA PRO A 11 14.27 2.60 19.72
C PRO A 11 12.96 1.86 20.04
N TYR A 12 11.88 2.58 20.30
CA TYR A 12 10.57 2.02 20.60
C TYR A 12 9.57 2.36 19.51
N LEU A 13 8.56 1.50 19.36
CA LEU A 13 7.45 1.71 18.43
C LEU A 13 6.53 2.82 18.95
N TYR A 14 6.35 3.88 18.17
CA TYR A 14 5.29 4.84 18.43
C TYR A 14 3.91 4.20 18.27
N SER A 15 2.95 4.61 19.10
CA SER A 15 1.58 4.11 19.01
C SER A 15 0.98 4.35 17.62
N SER A 16 0.12 3.45 17.17
CA SER A 16 -0.57 3.59 15.88
C SER A 16 -1.33 4.92 15.77
N ARG A 17 -1.89 5.42 16.88
CA ARG A 17 -2.56 6.73 16.92
C ARG A 17 -1.58 7.88 16.66
N THR A 18 -0.42 7.85 17.30
CA THR A 18 0.63 8.86 17.08
C THR A 18 1.10 8.85 15.63
N LEU A 19 1.34 7.67 15.06
CA LEU A 19 1.76 7.55 13.66
C LEU A 19 0.66 8.02 12.69
N GLN A 20 -0.61 7.77 12.99
CA GLN A 20 -1.74 8.29 12.20
C GLN A 20 -1.82 9.82 12.25
N GLU A 21 -1.57 10.43 13.40
CA GLU A 21 -1.53 11.90 13.55
C GLU A 21 -0.35 12.50 12.76
N MET A 22 0.82 11.86 12.82
CA MET A 22 1.99 12.25 12.02
C MET A 22 1.71 12.10 10.52
N TYR A 23 1.06 11.02 10.09
CA TYR A 23 0.69 10.78 8.70
C TYR A 23 -0.30 11.83 8.18
N ARG A 24 -1.33 12.20 8.96
CA ARG A 24 -2.26 13.29 8.59
C ARG A 24 -1.57 14.65 8.42
N GLY A 25 -0.45 14.87 9.12
CA GLY A 25 0.35 16.08 9.01
C GLY A 25 1.43 16.04 7.93
N ALA A 26 1.67 14.87 7.32
CA ALA A 26 2.71 14.70 6.31
C ALA A 26 2.36 15.50 5.06
N ARG A 27 3.34 16.24 4.53
CA ARG A 27 3.14 17.08 3.32
C ARG A 27 3.99 16.64 2.13
N LYS A 28 4.90 15.72 2.35
CA LYS A 28 5.85 15.21 1.36
C LYS A 28 5.95 13.70 1.50
N GLU A 29 6.29 13.06 0.39
CA GLU A 29 6.53 11.61 0.32
C GLU A 29 7.56 11.16 1.37
N ASP A 30 8.67 11.89 1.51
CA ASP A 30 9.72 11.60 2.51
C ASP A 30 9.19 11.45 3.96
N ASP A 31 8.17 12.23 4.33
CA ASP A 31 7.56 12.16 5.66
C ASP A 31 6.74 10.87 5.82
N ILE A 32 6.06 10.44 4.76
CA ILE A 32 5.29 9.19 4.69
C ILE A 32 6.25 8.00 4.71
N THR A 33 7.32 8.03 3.92
CA THR A 33 8.37 7.00 3.91
C THR A 33 9.06 6.87 5.27
N ALA A 34 9.25 7.96 6.02
CA ALA A 34 9.79 7.88 7.38
C ALA A 34 8.85 7.13 8.35
N ILE A 35 7.53 7.29 8.21
CA ILE A 35 6.54 6.54 8.98
C ILE A 35 6.55 5.07 8.57
N GLN A 36 6.56 4.78 7.26
CA GLN A 36 6.67 3.43 6.73
C GLN A 36 7.90 2.71 7.27
N GLY A 37 9.08 3.33 7.15
CA GLY A 37 10.34 2.78 7.64
C GLY A 37 10.34 2.52 9.14
N HIS A 38 9.70 3.39 9.93
CA HIS A 38 9.54 3.16 11.36
C HIS A 38 8.72 1.90 11.66
N MET A 39 7.58 1.72 10.98
CA MET A 39 6.72 0.55 11.15
C MET A 39 7.39 -0.74 10.66
N LEU A 40 8.13 -0.68 9.55
CA LEU A 40 8.87 -1.82 9.00
C LEU A 40 9.92 -2.33 9.99
N ARG A 41 10.71 -1.45 10.60
CA ARG A 41 11.76 -1.86 11.57
C ARG A 41 11.22 -2.43 12.87
N HIS A 42 9.95 -2.20 13.15
CA HIS A 42 9.26 -2.76 14.32
C HIS A 42 8.36 -3.94 13.95
N ASP A 43 8.46 -4.45 12.71
CA ASP A 43 7.74 -5.63 12.22
C ASP A 43 6.20 -5.53 12.38
N VAL A 44 5.64 -4.32 12.27
CA VAL A 44 4.18 -4.09 12.38
C VAL A 44 3.53 -3.64 11.06
N TYR A 45 4.33 -3.48 10.00
CA TYR A 45 3.85 -2.98 8.71
C TYR A 45 3.12 -4.07 7.92
N LEU A 46 1.89 -3.79 7.46
CA LEU A 46 0.98 -4.73 6.77
C LEU A 46 0.68 -6.03 7.55
N ASP A 47 0.97 -6.08 8.86
CA ASP A 47 0.61 -7.21 9.70
C ASP A 47 -0.80 -7.04 10.28
N ARG A 48 -1.71 -7.94 9.87
CA ARG A 48 -3.12 -7.98 10.28
C ARG A 48 -3.33 -8.22 11.78
N GLN A 49 -2.35 -8.77 12.50
CA GLN A 49 -2.40 -8.91 13.96
C GLN A 49 -2.52 -7.53 14.63
N TYR A 50 -1.93 -6.50 14.01
CA TYR A 50 -1.82 -5.16 14.55
C TYR A 50 -2.77 -4.18 13.85
N ARG A 51 -4.09 -4.37 14.04
CA ARG A 51 -5.16 -3.66 13.31
C ARG A 51 -4.96 -2.15 13.09
N GLY A 52 -4.51 -1.43 14.12
CA GLY A 52 -4.29 0.03 14.03
C GLY A 52 -3.13 0.42 13.13
N TYR A 53 -2.08 -0.41 13.11
CA TYR A 53 -0.92 -0.26 12.23
C TYR A 53 -1.25 -0.75 10.83
N TYR A 54 -1.93 -1.89 10.70
CA TYR A 54 -2.41 -2.43 9.42
C TYR A 54 -3.23 -1.40 8.62
N SER A 55 -4.24 -0.79 9.25
CA SER A 55 -5.07 0.23 8.59
C SER A 55 -4.29 1.49 8.19
N LEU A 56 -3.18 1.80 8.87
CA LEU A 56 -2.30 2.89 8.47
C LEU A 56 -1.40 2.45 7.30
N SER A 57 -0.84 1.23 7.35
CA SER A 57 -0.03 0.67 6.28
C SER A 57 -0.77 0.63 4.95
N GLU A 58 -2.03 0.21 4.92
CA GLU A 58 -2.82 0.20 3.68
C GLU A 58 -2.88 1.59 3.03
N LYS A 59 -3.10 2.64 3.82
CA LYS A 59 -3.13 4.02 3.31
C LYS A 59 -1.76 4.50 2.83
N ILE A 60 -0.71 4.07 3.51
CA ILE A 60 0.67 4.40 3.13
C ILE A 60 1.04 3.70 1.82
N GLU A 61 0.65 2.44 1.62
CA GLU A 61 0.83 1.73 0.35
C GLU A 61 0.10 2.44 -0.79
N ASP A 62 -1.17 2.81 -0.57
CA ASP A 62 -1.99 3.52 -1.55
C ASP A 62 -1.34 4.86 -1.95
N ASP A 63 -0.83 5.62 -0.98
CA ASP A 63 -0.22 6.94 -1.23
C ASP A 63 1.17 6.87 -1.87
N LEU A 64 2.00 5.89 -1.49
CA LEU A 64 3.38 5.79 -1.96
C LEU A 64 3.50 5.05 -3.30
N TYR A 65 2.72 4.00 -3.50
CA TYR A 65 2.88 3.09 -4.63
C TYR A 65 1.66 3.08 -5.55
N GLY A 66 0.53 3.64 -5.11
CA GLY A 66 -0.73 3.58 -5.84
C GLY A 66 -1.36 2.19 -5.79
N ASN A 67 -2.63 2.12 -6.19
CA ASN A 67 -3.39 0.87 -6.29
C ASN A 67 -2.90 -0.08 -7.41
N GLU A 68 -1.83 0.26 -8.12
CA GLU A 68 -1.32 -0.58 -9.21
C GLU A 68 -0.32 -1.59 -8.67
N HIS A 69 -0.84 -2.76 -8.31
CA HIS A 69 -0.01 -3.89 -7.92
C HIS A 69 0.24 -4.76 -9.16
N PRO A 70 1.47 -5.28 -9.35
CA PRO A 70 1.74 -6.20 -10.44
C PRO A 70 0.89 -7.46 -10.25
N VAL A 71 -0.07 -7.65 -11.14
CA VAL A 71 -0.88 -8.87 -11.19
C VAL A 71 -0.09 -9.93 -11.95
N SER A 72 0.04 -11.12 -11.39
CA SER A 72 0.67 -12.23 -12.12
C SER A 72 -0.20 -12.62 -13.33
N TRP A 73 0.42 -13.19 -14.37
CA TRP A 73 -0.33 -13.72 -15.52
C TRP A 73 -1.40 -14.74 -15.10
N ASN A 74 -1.15 -15.50 -14.02
CA ASN A 74 -2.10 -16.47 -13.50
C ASN A 74 -3.32 -15.79 -12.87
N GLU A 75 -3.12 -14.81 -11.98
CA GLU A 75 -4.20 -14.05 -11.36
C GLU A 75 -5.03 -13.30 -12.40
N LEU A 76 -4.39 -12.69 -13.41
CA LEU A 76 -5.10 -12.02 -14.49
C LEU A 76 -5.96 -13.01 -15.30
N LEU A 77 -5.43 -14.20 -15.59
CA LEU A 77 -6.15 -15.24 -16.30
C LEU A 77 -7.19 -15.97 -15.46
N GLU A 78 -7.21 -15.81 -14.13
CA GLU A 78 -8.27 -16.34 -13.26
C GLU A 78 -9.56 -15.53 -13.48
N ASP A 79 -9.46 -14.20 -13.39
CA ASP A 79 -10.61 -13.29 -13.41
C ASP A 79 -10.97 -12.75 -14.79
N TYR A 80 -10.02 -12.75 -15.73
CA TYR A 80 -10.18 -12.16 -17.06
C TYR A 80 -9.89 -13.15 -18.19
N GLN A 81 -10.44 -12.87 -19.37
CA GLN A 81 -10.26 -13.64 -20.59
C GLN A 81 -10.05 -12.73 -21.80
N LEU A 82 -9.26 -13.22 -22.76
CA LEU A 82 -9.00 -12.54 -24.03
C LEU A 82 -10.12 -12.83 -25.04
N PHE A 83 -10.60 -11.80 -25.71
CA PHE A 83 -11.62 -11.84 -26.75
C PHE A 83 -11.05 -11.32 -28.06
N LYS A 84 -11.52 -11.88 -29.17
CA LYS A 84 -11.25 -11.41 -30.52
C LYS A 84 -12.56 -11.11 -31.21
N ASP A 85 -12.69 -9.90 -31.76
CA ASP A 85 -13.87 -9.54 -32.55
C ASP A 85 -13.75 -10.03 -34.02
N SER A 86 -14.81 -9.82 -34.79
CA SER A 86 -14.86 -10.18 -36.23
C SER A 86 -13.92 -9.35 -37.11
N GLN A 87 -13.44 -8.21 -36.62
CA GLN A 87 -12.46 -7.34 -37.31
C GLN A 87 -11.01 -7.71 -36.96
N GLY A 88 -10.82 -8.56 -35.95
CA GLY A 88 -9.54 -9.05 -35.50
C GLY A 88 -8.93 -8.29 -34.31
N ASN A 89 -9.66 -7.34 -33.70
CA ASN A 89 -9.19 -6.62 -32.53
C ASN A 89 -9.25 -7.51 -31.28
N LEU A 90 -8.25 -7.37 -30.42
CA LEU A 90 -8.16 -8.08 -29.14
C LEU A 90 -8.65 -7.19 -28.01
N SER A 91 -9.41 -7.77 -27.08
CA SER A 91 -9.81 -7.12 -25.83
C SER A 91 -9.72 -8.09 -24.66
N ILE A 92 -9.55 -7.58 -23.45
CA ILE A 92 -9.60 -8.36 -22.21
C ILE A 92 -10.89 -8.00 -21.50
N GLN A 93 -11.66 -9.00 -21.08
CA GLN A 93 -12.92 -8.81 -20.35
C GLN A 93 -13.01 -9.75 -19.15
N PRO A 94 -13.74 -9.40 -18.08
CA PRO A 94 -13.93 -10.28 -16.94
C PRO A 94 -14.70 -11.54 -17.33
N LYS A 95 -14.34 -12.68 -16.75
CA LYS A 95 -15.10 -13.92 -16.92
C LYS A 95 -16.46 -13.80 -16.23
N GLY A 96 -17.49 -14.38 -16.85
CA GLY A 96 -18.83 -14.43 -16.27
C GLY A 96 -19.70 -13.19 -16.50
N TRP A 97 -19.22 -12.19 -17.26
CA TRP A 97 -20.05 -11.07 -17.69
C TRP A 97 -21.05 -11.53 -18.78
N ARG A 98 -22.28 -11.85 -18.37
CA ARG A 98 -23.45 -12.03 -19.24
C ARG A 98 -24.65 -11.32 -18.63
#